data_AF-A0A5B7AF98-F1
#
_entry.id   AF-A0A5B7AF98-F1
#
_cell.length_a   1.000
_cell.length_b   1.000
_cell.length_c   1.000
_cell.angle_alpha   90.00
_cell.angle_beta   90.00
_cell.angle_gamma   90.00
#
_symmetry.space_group_name_H-M   'P 1'
#
loop_
_entity.id
_entity.type
_entity.pdbx_description
1 polymer ?
#
loop_
_entity_poly.entity_id
_entity_poly.type
_entity_poly.pdbx_seq_one_letter_code
_entity_poly.pdbx_strand_id
1 'polypeptide(L)'
;MGTASAQYPFGISAYFHGNPRVFPHKVEFLSFGPTSNEEFARMNLYPSSASTRTSKGCVGRICSLPDVGDFFWEKVPTPMLDMVENPMHLKNLSPKELKQLADDIRSELSFIMSKTQKPFKASLAVVELTIAIHHVFHAPIDKILWDVGEQAYAHKILTGRRSLMHTLRQKNGLSGFTSCSESEFDPFGAGHGCNSISAGLGMAVARDIKGKRDRVVTVISNGTTMAGQVYEAMSNAGYLDSNMVVILNDSRHSLHPKLEEGPKTPINAVSTTLSKLQSSKFFRKFREVAKACFP
;
A
#
# COMPACT_ATOMS: atom_id res chain seq x y z
N MET A 1 3.22 26.97 44.95
CA MET A 1 2.09 26.45 45.75
C MET A 1 0.91 26.24 44.83
N GLY A 2 0.31 25.05 44.86
CA GLY A 2 -1.11 24.85 44.53
C GLY A 2 -1.46 24.58 43.07
N THR A 3 -1.74 23.32 42.80
CA THR A 3 -2.24 22.70 41.57
C THR A 3 -3.70 23.07 41.24
N ALA A 4 -4.04 22.89 39.96
CA ALA A 4 -5.37 22.96 39.37
C ALA A 4 -6.37 21.89 39.87
N SER A 5 -7.66 22.12 39.65
CA SER A 5 -8.59 21.05 39.26
C SER A 5 -9.62 21.57 38.26
N ALA A 6 -9.68 20.92 37.10
CA ALA A 6 -10.75 21.05 36.13
C ALA A 6 -11.98 20.27 36.59
N GLN A 7 -13.16 20.87 36.48
CA GLN A 7 -14.45 20.19 36.54
C GLN A 7 -14.90 19.87 35.11
N TYR A 8 -15.21 18.60 34.86
CA TYR A 8 -16.16 18.18 33.82
C TYR A 8 -17.54 18.03 34.47
N PRO A 9 -18.63 18.27 33.72
CA PRO A 9 -19.68 17.27 33.75
C PRO A 9 -20.27 17.02 32.35
N PHE A 10 -20.48 15.74 32.03
CA PHE A 10 -21.74 15.12 31.57
C PHE A 10 -21.44 13.87 30.72
N GLY A 11 -21.79 12.70 31.28
CA GLY A 11 -21.78 11.40 30.60
C GLY A 11 -22.47 10.36 31.47
N ILE A 12 -23.46 9.69 30.89
CA ILE A 12 -24.62 9.05 31.53
C ILE A 12 -24.30 7.66 32.11
N SER A 13 -24.96 7.32 33.23
CA SER A 13 -24.91 6.01 33.89
C SER A 13 -25.97 5.07 33.32
N ALA A 14 -25.60 3.82 33.03
CA ALA A 14 -26.53 2.73 32.74
C ALA A 14 -26.20 1.53 33.64
N TYR A 15 -27.18 1.07 34.40
CA TYR A 15 -27.08 -0.04 35.35
C TYR A 15 -27.34 -1.39 34.64
N PHE A 16 -26.48 -2.38 34.89
CA PHE A 16 -26.80 -3.79 34.65
C PHE A 16 -26.77 -4.54 35.99
N HIS A 17 -27.80 -5.33 36.23
CA HIS A 17 -28.04 -6.09 37.46
C HIS A 17 -27.74 -7.58 37.19
N GLY A 18 -26.84 -8.19 37.96
CA GLY A 18 -26.54 -9.63 37.91
C GLY A 18 -25.64 -10.04 39.08
N ASN A 19 -26.20 -10.83 40.01
CA ASN A 19 -25.60 -11.23 41.29
C ASN A 19 -24.65 -12.46 41.16
N PRO A 20 -23.70 -12.70 42.09
CA PRO A 20 -22.47 -13.46 41.88
C PRO A 20 -22.44 -14.87 42.51
N ARG A 21 -21.61 -15.76 41.95
CA ARG A 21 -20.96 -16.92 42.61
C ARG A 21 -19.59 -17.13 41.91
N VAL A 22 -18.44 -16.66 42.46
CA VAL A 22 -17.51 -17.35 43.39
C VAL A 22 -16.94 -18.64 42.74
N PHE A 23 -15.65 -18.86 42.39
CA PHE A 23 -14.34 -18.61 43.06
C PHE A 23 -13.15 -18.72 42.03
N PRO A 24 -11.83 -18.65 42.37
CA PRO A 24 -10.89 -17.71 41.76
C PRO A 24 -9.74 -18.35 40.93
N HIS A 25 -9.13 -17.57 40.04
CA HIS A 25 -7.68 -17.66 39.79
C HIS A 25 -7.08 -16.26 39.55
N LYS A 26 -6.03 -16.01 40.31
CA LYS A 26 -5.25 -14.78 40.47
C LYS A 26 -4.43 -14.49 39.20
N VAL A 27 -4.60 -13.31 38.60
CA VAL A 27 -3.66 -12.76 37.61
C VAL A 27 -3.33 -11.33 38.02
N GLU A 28 -2.08 -11.12 38.42
CA GLU A 28 -1.52 -9.83 38.79
C GLU A 28 -1.26 -9.00 37.53
N PHE A 29 -1.86 -7.82 37.44
CA PHE A 29 -1.48 -6.76 36.51
C PHE A 29 -0.57 -5.78 37.26
N LEU A 30 0.70 -5.71 36.86
CA LEU A 30 1.59 -4.62 37.29
C LEU A 30 1.60 -3.53 36.21
N SER A 31 0.91 -2.44 36.51
CA SER A 31 1.09 -1.14 35.86
C SER A 31 2.20 -0.40 36.60
N PHE A 32 3.20 0.12 35.89
CA PHE A 32 4.15 1.08 36.43
C PHE A 32 4.10 2.37 35.60
N GLY A 33 3.62 3.43 36.24
CA GLY A 33 3.86 4.82 35.87
C GLY A 33 5.16 5.37 36.48
N PRO A 34 5.55 6.61 36.15
CA PRO A 34 6.94 7.00 35.93
C PRO A 34 7.59 7.76 37.09
N THR A 35 8.92 7.75 37.14
CA THR A 35 9.73 8.77 37.84
C THR A 35 10.99 9.10 37.05
N SER A 36 11.19 10.38 36.82
CA SER A 36 12.38 11.05 36.31
C SER A 36 13.56 10.96 37.27
N ASN A 37 14.79 10.86 36.75
CA ASN A 37 15.89 11.76 37.13
C ASN A 37 17.08 11.62 36.17
N GLU A 38 17.82 12.71 36.14
CA GLU A 38 18.89 13.14 35.24
C GLU A 38 20.11 12.21 35.18
N GLU A 39 20.84 12.21 34.06
CA GLU A 39 22.20 12.76 34.01
C GLU A 39 22.76 12.83 32.57
N PHE A 40 23.26 14.01 32.23
CA PHE A 40 23.91 14.38 30.97
C PHE A 40 25.40 14.04 31.04
N ALA A 41 25.90 13.18 30.14
CA ALA A 41 27.34 13.06 29.89
C ALA A 41 27.73 13.90 28.66
N ARG A 42 28.38 15.04 28.93
CA ARG A 42 29.17 15.83 27.98
C ARG A 42 30.48 15.08 27.68
N MET A 43 30.96 15.12 26.44
CA MET A 43 32.41 15.15 26.21
C MET A 43 32.78 16.00 24.98
N ASN A 44 33.83 16.79 25.19
CA ASN A 44 34.20 18.02 24.49
C ASN A 44 35.00 17.81 23.20
N LEU A 45 35.03 18.89 22.43
CA LEU A 45 35.78 19.14 21.19
C LEU A 45 37.30 19.41 21.42
N TYR A 46 38.05 19.24 20.31
CA TYR A 46 39.23 19.98 19.84
C TYR A 46 40.66 19.37 19.94
N PRO A 47 41.61 19.80 19.06
CA PRO A 47 42.34 18.90 18.15
C PRO A 47 43.86 18.84 18.43
N SER A 48 44.59 17.97 17.71
CA SER A 48 46.06 18.07 17.64
C SER A 48 46.64 17.78 16.25
N SER A 49 47.69 18.53 15.98
CA SER A 49 48.42 18.80 14.75
C SER A 49 49.32 17.70 14.19
N ALA A 50 49.55 17.82 12.87
CA ALA A 50 50.70 17.48 12.04
C ALA A 50 51.90 16.68 12.61
N SER A 51 52.34 15.69 11.82
CA SER A 51 53.74 15.24 11.75
C SER A 51 54.05 14.67 10.37
N THR A 52 55.05 15.27 9.73
CA THR A 52 55.69 14.90 8.46
C THR A 52 56.60 13.68 8.59
N ARG A 53 56.53 12.74 7.63
CA ARG A 53 57.67 11.90 7.24
C ARG A 53 57.71 11.68 5.73
N THR A 54 58.91 11.89 5.19
CA THR A 54 59.33 11.72 3.80
C THR A 54 59.61 10.25 3.48
N SER A 55 59.22 9.78 2.29
CA SER A 55 59.92 8.69 1.60
C SER A 55 59.69 8.74 0.08
N LYS A 56 60.67 8.19 -0.64
CA LYS A 56 61.02 8.43 -2.04
C LYS A 56 60.07 7.80 -3.06
N GLY A 57 60.18 8.31 -4.29
CA GLY A 57 59.33 8.03 -5.45
C GLY A 57 59.12 6.56 -5.82
N CYS A 58 57.95 6.33 -6.41
CA CYS A 58 57.75 5.34 -7.46
C CYS A 58 56.67 5.89 -8.41
N VAL A 59 57.06 6.19 -9.65
CA VAL A 59 56.13 6.61 -10.71
C VAL A 59 55.40 5.35 -11.18
N GLY A 60 54.19 5.15 -10.66
CA GLY A 60 53.24 4.16 -11.17
C GLY A 60 52.08 4.89 -11.84
N ARG A 61 51.90 4.68 -13.15
CA ARG A 61 50.63 4.97 -13.83
C ARG A 61 49.54 4.14 -13.16
N ILE A 62 48.84 4.73 -12.20
CA ILE A 62 47.53 4.22 -11.80
C ILE A 62 46.57 4.85 -12.79
N CYS A 63 46.07 4.04 -13.72
CA CYS A 63 44.86 4.35 -14.46
C CYS A 63 43.80 4.74 -13.44
N SER A 64 43.42 6.02 -13.40
CA SER A 64 42.27 6.47 -12.63
C SER A 64 41.08 5.63 -13.08
N LEU A 65 40.52 4.86 -12.14
CA LEU A 65 39.18 4.29 -12.32
C LEU A 65 38.26 5.43 -12.79
N PRO A 66 37.40 5.20 -13.80
CA PRO A 66 36.43 6.20 -14.16
C PRO A 66 35.66 6.57 -12.89
N ASP A 67 35.59 7.88 -12.65
CA ASP A 67 34.90 8.48 -11.52
C ASP A 67 33.52 7.84 -11.39
N VAL A 68 33.25 7.16 -10.27
CA VAL A 68 31.95 6.55 -9.96
C VAL A 68 31.03 7.67 -9.47
N GLY A 69 30.93 8.71 -10.28
CA GLY A 69 30.33 9.98 -9.97
C GLY A 69 29.84 10.57 -11.27
N ASP A 70 28.91 9.85 -11.91
CA ASP A 70 27.92 10.36 -12.89
C ASP A 70 27.27 9.20 -13.65
N PHE A 71 26.75 8.21 -12.92
CA PHE A 71 25.73 7.32 -13.49
C PHE A 71 24.42 8.12 -13.54
N PHE A 72 24.34 9.05 -14.50
CA PHE A 72 23.12 9.79 -14.81
C PHE A 72 22.09 8.76 -15.25
N TRP A 73 21.17 8.43 -14.34
CA TRP A 73 19.93 7.75 -14.70
C TRP A 73 19.15 8.73 -15.58
N GLU A 74 19.41 8.70 -16.87
CA GLU A 74 18.67 9.48 -17.84
C GLU A 74 17.21 9.00 -17.82
N LYS A 75 16.28 9.94 -17.67
CA LYS A 75 14.87 9.60 -17.57
C LYS A 75 14.42 9.02 -18.91
N VAL A 76 14.02 7.76 -18.91
CA VAL A 76 13.44 7.11 -20.09
C VAL A 76 12.19 7.89 -20.51
N PRO A 77 12.04 8.26 -21.79
CA PRO A 77 10.83 8.92 -22.29
C PRO A 77 9.59 8.05 -22.05
N THR A 78 8.47 8.69 -21.68
CA THR A 78 7.22 8.01 -21.35
C THR A 78 6.04 8.63 -22.12
N PRO A 79 6.04 8.56 -23.46
CA PRO A 79 5.14 9.34 -24.30
C PRO A 79 3.65 9.05 -24.06
N MET A 80 3.27 7.81 -23.73
CA MET A 80 1.88 7.49 -23.41
C MET A 80 1.49 8.03 -22.04
N LEU A 81 2.37 7.90 -21.05
CA LEU A 81 2.09 8.41 -19.71
C LEU A 81 2.06 9.95 -19.68
N ASP A 82 2.82 10.61 -20.56
CA ASP A 82 2.82 12.08 -20.69
C ASP A 82 1.46 12.62 -21.17
N MET A 83 0.64 11.80 -21.84
CA MET A 83 -0.72 12.15 -22.28
C MET A 83 -1.81 11.88 -21.22
N VAL A 84 -1.46 11.22 -20.11
CA VAL A 84 -2.42 10.79 -19.08
C VAL A 84 -2.30 11.67 -17.85
N GLU A 85 -3.24 12.60 -17.69
CA GLU A 85 -3.37 13.43 -16.49
C GLU A 85 -4.43 12.89 -15.51
N ASN A 86 -5.47 12.22 -16.05
CA ASN A 86 -6.58 11.69 -15.28
C ASN A 86 -7.02 10.30 -15.79
N PRO A 87 -7.79 9.55 -14.98
CA PRO A 87 -8.29 8.23 -15.39
C PRO A 87 -9.23 8.24 -16.60
N MET A 88 -9.85 9.38 -16.94
CA MET A 88 -10.75 9.47 -18.09
C MET A 88 -10.00 9.30 -19.42
N HIS A 89 -8.72 9.68 -19.48
CA HIS A 89 -7.91 9.51 -20.68
C HIS A 89 -7.68 8.03 -21.01
N LEU A 90 -7.79 7.11 -20.03
CA LEU A 90 -7.62 5.68 -20.27
C LEU A 90 -8.77 5.08 -21.07
N LYS A 91 -9.98 5.66 -21.01
CA LYS A 91 -11.20 5.06 -21.58
C LYS A 91 -11.18 4.88 -23.10
N ASN A 92 -10.39 5.70 -23.77
CA ASN A 92 -10.30 5.73 -25.23
C ASN A 92 -9.04 5.01 -25.76
N LEU A 93 -8.21 4.45 -24.89
CA LEU A 93 -6.98 3.78 -25.29
C LEU A 93 -7.27 2.36 -25.79
N SER A 94 -6.65 2.00 -26.91
CA SER A 94 -6.66 0.64 -27.42
C SER A 94 -5.86 -0.31 -26.50
N PRO A 95 -6.09 -1.63 -26.59
CA PRO A 95 -5.30 -2.61 -25.82
C PRO A 95 -3.78 -2.51 -26.05
N LYS A 96 -3.34 -2.06 -27.24
CA LYS A 96 -1.93 -1.84 -27.54
C LYS A 96 -1.38 -0.63 -26.80
N GLU A 97 -2.13 0.47 -26.78
CA GLU A 97 -1.78 1.69 -26.04
C GLU A 97 -1.77 1.46 -24.54
N LEU A 98 -2.72 0.67 -24.00
CA LEU A 98 -2.73 0.28 -22.59
C LEU A 98 -1.49 -0.53 -22.20
N LYS A 99 -1.00 -1.40 -23.10
CA LYS A 99 0.24 -2.14 -22.88
C LYS A 99 1.45 -1.19 -22.86
N GLN A 100 1.51 -0.25 -23.79
CA GLN A 100 2.57 0.78 -23.81
C GLN A 100 2.52 1.65 -22.55
N LEU A 101 1.33 2.07 -22.11
CA LEU A 101 1.14 2.80 -20.87
C LEU A 101 1.68 2.04 -19.65
N ALA A 102 1.51 0.71 -19.61
CA ALA A 102 2.10 -0.11 -18.55
C ALA A 102 3.63 -0.09 -18.56
N ASP A 103 4.25 -0.12 -19.74
CA ASP A 103 5.71 -0.04 -19.89
C ASP A 103 6.25 1.34 -19.45
N ASP A 104 5.55 2.41 -19.83
CA ASP A 104 5.87 3.78 -19.42
C ASP A 104 5.76 3.96 -17.89
N ILE A 105 4.68 3.46 -17.26
CA ILE A 105 4.49 3.53 -15.80
C ILE A 105 5.57 2.73 -15.07
N ARG A 106 5.95 1.54 -15.56
CA ARG A 106 7.05 0.77 -14.95
C ARG A 106 8.37 1.53 -15.05
N SER A 107 8.62 2.21 -16.16
CA SER A 107 9.82 3.05 -16.35
C SER A 107 9.82 4.24 -15.39
N GLU A 108 8.70 4.95 -15.25
CA GLU A 108 8.55 6.08 -14.32
C GLU A 108 8.74 5.63 -12.86
N LEU A 109 8.09 4.54 -12.44
CA LEU A 109 8.23 3.98 -11.09
C LEU A 109 9.67 3.54 -10.80
N SER A 110 10.36 2.94 -11.78
CA SER A 110 11.77 2.54 -11.64
C SER A 110 12.69 3.74 -11.49
N PHE A 111 12.43 4.82 -12.25
CA PHE A 111 13.15 6.09 -12.11
C PHE A 111 12.93 6.75 -10.74
N ILE A 112 11.69 6.80 -10.25
CA ILE A 112 11.39 7.34 -8.91
C ILE A 112 12.04 6.49 -7.82
N MET A 113 12.04 5.17 -7.99
CA MET A 113 12.68 4.23 -7.07
C MET A 113 14.20 4.46 -6.98
N SER A 114 14.88 4.68 -8.11
CA SER A 114 16.34 4.93 -8.11
C SER A 114 16.70 6.24 -7.39
N LYS A 115 15.83 7.26 -7.45
CA LYS A 115 16.03 8.54 -6.75
C LYS A 115 15.69 8.49 -5.26
N THR A 116 14.63 7.77 -4.90
CA THR A 116 14.12 7.77 -3.51
C THR A 116 14.71 6.63 -2.66
N GLN A 117 15.30 5.60 -3.28
CA GLN A 117 15.82 4.39 -2.63
C GLN A 117 14.78 3.66 -1.76
N LYS A 118 13.49 3.86 -2.04
CA LYS A 118 12.37 3.19 -1.35
C LYS A 118 11.91 1.96 -2.13
N PRO A 119 11.32 0.93 -1.51
CA PRO A 119 10.84 -0.23 -2.24
C PRO A 119 9.51 0.05 -2.98
N PHE A 120 9.49 -0.13 -4.30
CA PHE A 120 8.29 -0.01 -5.15
C PHE A 120 7.78 -1.35 -5.68
N LYS A 121 8.34 -2.47 -5.20
CA LYS A 121 8.05 -3.83 -5.71
C LYS A 121 6.56 -4.15 -5.73
N ALA A 122 5.81 -3.77 -4.70
CA ALA A 122 4.37 -4.00 -4.60
C ALA A 122 3.61 -3.25 -5.71
N SER A 123 3.93 -1.98 -5.95
CA SER A 123 3.26 -1.20 -7.00
C SER A 123 3.65 -1.63 -8.41
N LEU A 124 4.90 -2.05 -8.64
CA LEU A 124 5.33 -2.57 -9.94
C LEU A 124 4.57 -3.84 -10.34
N ALA A 125 4.21 -4.68 -9.37
CA ALA A 125 3.48 -5.93 -9.59
C ALA A 125 1.98 -5.74 -9.93
N VAL A 126 1.44 -4.53 -9.77
CA VAL A 126 0.00 -4.24 -9.98
C VAL A 126 -0.24 -3.16 -11.02
N VAL A 127 0.75 -2.81 -11.85
CA VAL A 127 0.61 -1.73 -12.84
C VAL A 127 -0.54 -2.02 -13.80
N GLU A 128 -0.57 -3.21 -14.37
CA GLU A 128 -1.60 -3.64 -15.33
C GLU A 128 -2.97 -3.74 -14.66
N LEU A 129 -3.02 -4.25 -13.42
CA LEU A 129 -4.26 -4.29 -12.65
C LEU A 129 -4.80 -2.89 -12.40
N THR A 130 -3.93 -1.95 -12.04
CA THR A 130 -4.30 -0.56 -11.79
C THR A 130 -4.84 0.12 -13.05
N ILE A 131 -4.16 -0.08 -14.19
CA ILE A 131 -4.61 0.43 -15.49
C ILE A 131 -5.96 -0.17 -15.84
N ALA A 132 -6.15 -1.48 -15.69
CA ALA A 132 -7.41 -2.15 -15.99
C ALA A 132 -8.55 -1.64 -15.11
N ILE A 133 -8.32 -1.43 -13.81
CA ILE A 133 -9.32 -0.87 -12.89
C ILE A 133 -9.74 0.53 -13.37
N HIS A 134 -8.79 1.42 -13.64
CA HIS A 134 -9.11 2.78 -14.09
C HIS A 134 -9.68 2.84 -15.52
N HIS A 135 -9.33 1.88 -16.37
CA HIS A 135 -9.94 1.72 -17.69
C HIS A 135 -11.40 1.26 -17.59
N VAL A 136 -11.75 0.37 -16.66
CA VAL A 136 -13.11 -0.17 -16.52
C VAL A 136 -14.01 0.74 -15.67
N PHE A 137 -13.53 1.16 -14.50
CA PHE A 137 -14.31 1.94 -13.52
C PHE A 137 -14.12 3.43 -13.69
N HIS A 138 -15.12 4.23 -13.31
CA HIS A 138 -15.13 5.69 -13.45
C HIS A 138 -14.80 6.35 -12.11
N ALA A 139 -13.52 6.39 -11.74
CA ALA A 139 -13.10 7.15 -10.57
C ALA A 139 -13.15 8.66 -10.85
N PRO A 140 -13.56 9.52 -9.89
CA PRO A 140 -13.84 9.22 -8.48
C PRO A 140 -15.31 8.88 -8.17
N ILE A 141 -16.18 8.75 -9.19
CA ILE A 141 -17.59 8.38 -9.01
C ILE A 141 -17.66 6.97 -8.41
N ASP A 142 -17.04 6.01 -9.09
CA ASP A 142 -16.78 4.68 -8.58
C ASP A 142 -15.69 4.74 -7.50
N LYS A 143 -15.89 4.01 -6.41
CA LYS A 143 -14.98 4.00 -5.25
C LYS A 143 -13.98 2.87 -5.40
N ILE A 144 -12.70 3.23 -5.55
CA ILE A 144 -11.60 2.27 -5.60
C ILE A 144 -10.82 2.38 -4.29
N LEU A 145 -10.83 1.29 -3.51
CA LEU A 145 -10.12 1.21 -2.24
C LEU A 145 -8.92 0.28 -2.39
N TRP A 146 -7.77 0.72 -1.91
CA TRP A 146 -6.54 -0.08 -1.88
C TRP A 146 -6.24 -0.49 -0.46
N ASP A 147 -6.09 -1.79 -0.21
CA ASP A 147 -5.70 -2.27 1.12
C ASP A 147 -4.20 -2.11 1.34
N VAL A 148 -3.73 -1.77 2.55
CA VAL A 148 -2.31 -1.51 2.90
C VAL A 148 -1.66 -0.32 2.15
N GLY A 149 -2.06 0.01 0.93
CA GLY A 149 -1.71 1.24 0.19
C GLY A 149 -0.36 1.25 -0.52
N GLU A 150 0.59 0.38 -0.16
CA GLU A 150 1.94 0.35 -0.79
C GLU A 150 1.93 -0.04 -2.28
N GLN A 151 0.87 -0.73 -2.73
CA GLN A 151 0.67 -1.07 -4.14
C GLN A 151 -0.02 0.05 -4.94
N ALA A 152 -0.40 1.17 -4.33
CA ALA A 152 -1.22 2.20 -4.96
C ALA A 152 -0.42 3.30 -5.70
N TYR A 153 0.89 3.16 -5.91
CA TYR A 153 1.67 4.25 -6.54
C TYR A 153 1.33 4.47 -8.01
N ALA A 154 1.10 3.40 -8.78
CA ALA A 154 0.55 3.51 -10.12
C ALA A 154 -0.82 4.23 -10.11
N HIS A 155 -1.64 3.97 -9.09
CA HIS A 155 -2.93 4.64 -8.93
C HIS A 155 -2.71 6.14 -8.69
N LYS A 156 -1.77 6.54 -7.83
CA LYS A 156 -1.44 7.96 -7.61
C LYS A 156 -0.97 8.66 -8.89
N ILE A 157 -0.09 8.01 -9.65
CA ILE A 157 0.40 8.52 -10.94
C ILE A 157 -0.78 8.78 -11.89
N LEU A 158 -1.67 7.80 -12.07
CA LEU A 158 -2.79 7.85 -13.00
C LEU A 158 -3.91 8.84 -12.59
N THR A 159 -3.88 9.33 -11.35
CA THR A 159 -4.87 10.25 -10.80
C THR A 159 -4.25 11.63 -10.53
N GLY A 160 -3.42 12.12 -11.46
CA GLY A 160 -2.89 13.49 -11.45
C GLY A 160 -1.75 13.79 -10.47
N ARG A 161 -1.24 12.79 -9.74
CA ARG A 161 -0.17 13.02 -8.73
C ARG A 161 1.24 12.67 -9.22
N ARG A 162 1.41 12.42 -10.51
CA ARG A 162 2.70 12.04 -11.12
C ARG A 162 3.84 13.00 -10.78
N SER A 163 3.62 14.32 -10.94
CA SER A 163 4.64 15.35 -10.69
C SER A 163 5.12 15.37 -9.24
N LEU A 164 4.26 14.99 -8.28
CA LEU A 164 4.54 15.00 -6.85
C LEU A 164 5.19 13.71 -6.34
N MET A 165 5.34 12.68 -7.18
CA MET A 165 5.87 11.37 -6.76
C MET A 165 7.28 11.41 -6.18
N HIS A 166 8.10 12.41 -6.54
CA HIS A 166 9.43 12.60 -5.96
C HIS A 166 9.39 12.97 -4.46
N THR A 167 8.25 13.48 -3.96
CA THR A 167 8.03 13.85 -2.54
C THR A 167 7.48 12.71 -1.68
N LEU A 168 7.33 11.51 -2.24
CA LEU A 168 6.66 10.39 -1.60
C LEU A 168 7.28 10.01 -0.24
N ARG A 169 6.44 9.90 0.80
CA ARG A 169 6.78 9.71 2.22
C ARG A 169 7.86 10.67 2.73
N GLN A 170 7.87 11.91 2.22
CA GLN A 170 8.61 13.02 2.80
C GLN A 170 7.68 13.87 3.66
N LYS A 171 8.24 14.64 4.58
CA LYS A 171 7.46 15.60 5.37
C LYS A 171 6.81 16.61 4.42
N ASN A 172 5.51 16.83 4.56
CA ASN A 172 4.70 17.70 3.68
C ASN A 172 4.65 17.26 2.21
N GLY A 173 5.07 16.03 1.90
CA GLY A 173 4.95 15.42 0.57
C GLY A 173 3.79 14.44 0.48
N LEU A 174 3.73 13.67 -0.61
CA LEU A 174 2.72 12.63 -0.79
C LEU A 174 2.83 11.55 0.30
N SER A 175 1.68 11.09 0.81
CA SER A 175 1.61 9.92 1.68
C SER A 175 2.11 8.67 0.95
N GLY A 176 2.72 7.74 1.70
CA GLY A 176 3.04 6.40 1.18
C GLY A 176 1.82 5.51 0.97
N PHE A 177 0.64 5.96 1.37
CA PHE A 177 -0.62 5.24 1.32
C PHE A 177 -1.70 6.12 0.69
N THR A 178 -2.84 5.55 0.30
CA THR A 178 -3.99 6.38 -0.11
C THR A 178 -4.46 7.21 1.08
N SER A 179 -4.89 8.45 0.82
CA SER A 179 -5.37 9.37 1.85
C SER A 179 -6.49 10.26 1.32
N CYS A 180 -7.61 10.28 2.03
CA CYS A 180 -8.79 11.07 1.68
C CYS A 180 -8.51 12.59 1.64
N SER A 181 -7.58 13.06 2.47
CA SER A 181 -7.16 14.47 2.47
C SER A 181 -6.20 14.80 1.32
N GLU A 182 -5.60 13.80 0.68
CA GLU A 182 -4.63 13.98 -0.40
C GLU A 182 -5.31 14.01 -1.78
N SER A 183 -6.38 13.24 -1.97
CA SER A 183 -7.02 13.11 -3.28
C SER A 183 -8.47 12.63 -3.19
N GLU A 184 -9.34 13.15 -4.07
CA GLU A 184 -10.71 12.64 -4.23
C GLU A 184 -10.77 11.20 -4.76
N PHE A 185 -9.69 10.75 -5.42
CA PHE A 185 -9.53 9.38 -5.92
C PHE A 185 -9.20 8.37 -4.81
N ASP A 186 -8.95 8.84 -3.59
CA ASP A 186 -8.63 8.06 -2.41
C ASP A 186 -9.81 8.07 -1.43
N PRO A 187 -10.92 7.36 -1.69
CA PRO A 187 -12.14 7.44 -0.88
C PRO A 187 -11.95 6.90 0.54
N PHE A 188 -10.88 6.15 0.79
CA PHE A 188 -10.52 5.61 2.08
C PHE A 188 -9.00 5.63 2.29
N GLY A 189 -8.59 6.01 3.51
CA GLY A 189 -7.18 6.04 3.91
C GLY A 189 -6.64 4.63 4.19
N ALA A 190 -5.62 4.21 3.44
CA ALA A 190 -4.95 2.94 3.66
C ALA A 190 -3.86 3.05 4.74
N GLY A 191 -3.51 1.92 5.37
CA GLY A 191 -2.48 1.88 6.41
C GLY A 191 -2.27 0.48 6.98
N HIS A 192 -2.85 0.19 8.14
CA HIS A 192 -2.71 -1.09 8.85
C HIS A 192 -3.20 -2.32 8.07
N GLY A 193 -3.94 -2.10 6.99
CA GLY A 193 -4.49 -3.15 6.13
C GLY A 193 -5.76 -3.77 6.68
N CYS A 194 -6.32 -4.74 5.95
CA CYS A 194 -7.46 -5.59 6.32
C CYS A 194 -8.79 -4.85 6.55
N ASN A 195 -8.85 -3.57 6.19
CA ASN A 195 -9.98 -2.69 6.48
C ASN A 195 -10.73 -2.24 5.23
N SER A 196 -10.14 -2.42 4.04
CA SER A 196 -10.70 -1.98 2.76
C SER A 196 -12.06 -2.63 2.43
N ILE A 197 -12.26 -3.93 2.73
CA ILE A 197 -13.53 -4.63 2.45
C ILE A 197 -14.65 -4.06 3.32
N SER A 198 -14.45 -3.94 4.63
CA SER A 198 -15.45 -3.39 5.54
C SER A 198 -15.78 -1.94 5.21
N ALA A 199 -14.77 -1.12 4.89
CA ALA A 199 -14.97 0.26 4.45
C ALA A 199 -15.76 0.32 3.12
N GLY A 200 -15.39 -0.52 2.15
CA GLY A 200 -16.08 -0.63 0.88
C GLY A 200 -17.53 -1.09 1.03
N LEU A 201 -17.80 -2.06 1.89
CA LEU A 201 -19.15 -2.50 2.22
C LEU A 201 -19.99 -1.36 2.81
N GLY A 202 -19.42 -0.59 3.74
CA GLY A 202 -20.09 0.60 4.28
C GLY A 202 -20.42 1.64 3.20
N MET A 203 -19.52 1.85 2.25
CA MET A 203 -19.77 2.73 1.08
C MET A 203 -20.85 2.17 0.16
N ALA A 204 -20.87 0.85 -0.07
CA ALA A 204 -21.88 0.19 -0.90
C ALA A 204 -23.28 0.29 -0.28
N VAL A 205 -23.40 0.03 1.03
CA VAL A 205 -24.67 0.20 1.76
C VAL A 205 -25.12 1.66 1.73
N ALA A 206 -24.21 2.61 1.96
CA ALA A 206 -24.53 4.04 1.91
C ALA A 206 -24.97 4.49 0.50
N ARG A 207 -24.38 3.93 -0.56
CA ARG A 207 -24.82 4.12 -1.94
C ARG A 207 -26.24 3.60 -2.15
N ASP A 208 -26.53 2.39 -1.68
CA ASP A 208 -27.82 1.72 -1.88
C ASP A 208 -28.94 2.50 -1.17
N ILE A 209 -28.70 2.96 0.06
CA ILE A 209 -29.62 3.85 0.81
C ILE A 209 -29.89 5.15 0.03
N LYS A 210 -28.88 5.70 -0.65
CA LYS A 210 -29.00 6.92 -1.46
C LYS A 210 -29.58 6.68 -2.85
N GLY A 211 -29.96 5.44 -3.21
CA GLY A 211 -30.48 5.10 -4.53
C GLY A 211 -29.48 5.30 -5.67
N LYS A 212 -28.18 5.32 -5.37
CA LYS A 212 -27.11 5.52 -6.36
C LYS A 212 -26.67 4.20 -6.99
N ARG A 213 -25.91 4.28 -8.08
CA ARG A 213 -25.44 3.11 -8.86
C ARG A 213 -23.94 3.08 -9.11
N ASP A 214 -23.16 3.88 -8.38
CA ASP A 214 -21.71 3.81 -8.42
C ASP A 214 -21.18 2.43 -7.99
N ARG A 215 -20.01 2.05 -8.49
CA ARG A 215 -19.36 0.79 -8.16
C ARG A 215 -18.42 0.98 -6.98
N VAL A 216 -18.37 -0.02 -6.10
CA VAL A 216 -17.38 -0.07 -5.03
C VAL A 216 -16.45 -1.26 -5.30
N VAL A 217 -15.17 -0.96 -5.41
CA VAL A 217 -14.11 -1.90 -5.76
C VAL A 217 -13.04 -1.86 -4.68
N THR A 218 -12.73 -3.00 -4.08
CA THR A 218 -11.71 -3.11 -3.03
C THR A 218 -10.61 -4.05 -3.49
N VAL A 219 -9.37 -3.57 -3.51
CA VAL A 219 -8.19 -4.35 -3.89
C VAL A 219 -7.45 -4.80 -2.63
N ILE A 220 -7.48 -6.10 -2.35
CA ILE A 220 -6.82 -6.74 -1.22
C ILE A 220 -5.59 -7.52 -1.67
N SER A 221 -4.67 -7.80 -0.76
CA SER A 221 -3.50 -8.65 -1.03
C SER A 221 -3.67 -10.04 -0.40
N ASN A 222 -2.98 -11.05 -0.93
CA ASN A 222 -2.88 -12.35 -0.26
C ASN A 222 -2.37 -12.25 1.18
N GLY A 223 -1.50 -11.28 1.51
CA GLY A 223 -1.06 -11.03 2.88
C GLY A 223 -2.22 -10.66 3.82
N THR A 224 -3.14 -9.81 3.36
CA THR A 224 -4.32 -9.38 4.14
C THR A 224 -5.30 -10.52 4.38
N THR A 225 -5.34 -11.54 3.50
CA THR A 225 -6.19 -12.73 3.71
C THR A 225 -5.76 -13.62 4.88
N MET A 226 -4.66 -13.32 5.56
CA MET A 226 -4.29 -14.00 6.80
C MET A 226 -5.02 -13.44 8.03
N ALA A 227 -5.59 -12.23 7.95
CA ALA A 227 -6.27 -11.60 9.07
C ALA A 227 -7.74 -12.04 9.15
N GLY A 228 -8.21 -12.34 10.37
CA GLY A 228 -9.61 -12.68 10.64
C GLY A 228 -10.60 -11.60 10.17
N GLN A 229 -10.21 -10.33 10.30
CA GLN A 229 -11.02 -9.17 9.90
C GLN A 229 -11.47 -9.23 8.42
N VAL A 230 -10.63 -9.77 7.54
CA VAL A 230 -10.98 -9.92 6.11
C VAL A 230 -12.11 -10.93 5.93
N TYR A 231 -12.12 -12.03 6.69
CA TYR A 231 -13.19 -13.03 6.64
C TYR A 231 -14.48 -12.54 7.28
N GLU A 232 -14.39 -11.80 8.39
CA GLU A 232 -15.55 -11.13 8.99
C GLU A 232 -16.19 -10.15 7.99
N ALA A 233 -15.37 -9.34 7.32
CA ALA A 233 -15.82 -8.40 6.31
C ALA A 233 -16.47 -9.08 5.10
N MET A 234 -15.86 -10.15 4.57
CA MET A 234 -16.41 -10.92 3.46
C MET A 234 -17.71 -11.63 3.84
N SER A 235 -17.79 -12.19 5.05
CA SER A 235 -19.01 -12.82 5.57
C SER A 235 -20.15 -11.81 5.67
N ASN A 236 -19.88 -10.63 6.22
CA ASN A 236 -20.87 -9.56 6.31
C ASN A 236 -21.28 -9.03 4.92
N ALA A 237 -20.35 -8.91 3.98
CA ALA A 237 -20.66 -8.52 2.61
C ALA A 237 -21.59 -9.53 1.92
N GLY A 238 -21.36 -10.83 2.13
CA GLY A 238 -22.25 -11.89 1.64
C GLY A 238 -23.62 -11.90 2.31
N TYR A 239 -23.69 -11.58 3.61
CA TYR A 239 -24.96 -11.50 4.33
C TYR A 239 -25.83 -10.32 3.86
N LEU A 240 -25.22 -9.15 3.65
CA LEU A 240 -25.94 -7.95 3.20
C LEU A 240 -26.24 -7.94 1.70
N ASP A 241 -25.61 -8.82 0.91
CA ASP A 241 -25.75 -8.96 -0.54
C ASP A 241 -25.67 -7.62 -1.30
N SER A 242 -24.85 -6.69 -0.78
CA SER A 242 -24.67 -5.36 -1.37
C SER A 242 -23.70 -5.45 -2.55
N ASN A 243 -24.00 -4.74 -3.64
CA ASN A 243 -23.21 -4.84 -4.87
C ASN A 243 -21.81 -4.22 -4.70
N MET A 244 -20.78 -5.05 -4.59
CA MET A 244 -19.38 -4.63 -4.53
C MET A 244 -18.45 -5.64 -5.20
N VAL A 245 -17.26 -5.19 -5.60
CA VAL A 245 -16.23 -6.03 -6.23
C VAL A 245 -15.02 -6.12 -5.31
N VAL A 246 -14.63 -7.34 -4.94
CA VAL A 246 -13.39 -7.61 -4.20
C VAL A 246 -12.38 -8.22 -5.16
N ILE A 247 -11.23 -7.56 -5.33
CA ILE A 247 -10.12 -8.05 -6.16
C ILE A 247 -9.02 -8.55 -5.24
N LEU A 248 -8.73 -9.85 -5.29
CA LEU A 248 -7.59 -10.44 -4.60
C LEU A 248 -6.34 -10.40 -5.50
N ASN A 249 -5.38 -9.55 -5.13
CA ASN A 249 -4.04 -9.57 -5.68
C ASN A 249 -3.18 -10.63 -4.97
N ASP A 250 -3.11 -11.83 -5.55
CA ASP A 250 -2.24 -12.91 -5.07
C ASP A 250 -0.88 -12.89 -5.76
N SER A 251 0.07 -12.15 -5.18
CA SER A 251 1.45 -12.04 -5.65
C SER A 251 2.33 -13.24 -5.30
N ARG A 252 1.81 -14.20 -4.50
CA ARG A 252 2.53 -15.32 -3.88
C ARG A 252 3.80 -14.94 -3.09
N HIS A 253 4.00 -13.66 -2.78
CA HIS A 253 5.07 -13.18 -1.94
C HIS A 253 4.58 -12.96 -0.51
N SER A 254 5.15 -13.70 0.45
CA SER A 254 5.00 -13.41 1.88
C SER A 254 6.06 -12.41 2.35
N LEU A 255 5.70 -11.54 3.30
CA LEU A 255 6.65 -10.64 3.99
C LEU A 255 7.68 -11.41 4.82
N HIS A 256 7.33 -12.63 5.24
CA HIS A 256 8.25 -13.58 5.86
C HIS A 256 8.69 -14.59 4.80
N PRO A 257 9.89 -14.45 4.20
CA PRO A 257 10.46 -15.55 3.44
C PRO A 257 10.63 -16.72 4.42
N LYS A 258 9.97 -17.85 4.15
CA LYS A 258 10.38 -19.09 4.80
C LYS A 258 11.81 -19.33 4.34
N LEU A 259 12.71 -19.53 5.30
CA LEU A 259 14.14 -19.78 5.10
C LEU A 259 14.38 -21.17 4.49
N GLU A 260 13.68 -21.51 3.42
CA GLU A 260 13.80 -22.76 2.66
C GLU A 260 13.34 -22.41 1.24
N GLU A 261 14.29 -22.05 0.37
CA GLU A 261 14.03 -21.71 -1.02
C GLU A 261 13.61 -22.96 -1.81
N GLY A 262 12.29 -23.12 -1.98
CA GLY A 262 11.64 -23.98 -2.96
C GLY A 262 10.59 -23.20 -3.76
N PRO A 263 9.98 -23.77 -4.81
CA PRO A 263 9.13 -23.05 -5.77
C PRO A 263 7.96 -22.36 -5.05
N LYS A 264 7.92 -21.01 -5.16
CA LYS A 264 6.89 -20.07 -4.66
C LYS A 264 5.72 -20.76 -3.94
N THR A 265 5.87 -20.98 -2.62
CA THR A 265 4.86 -21.66 -1.82
C THR A 265 3.69 -20.72 -1.51
N PRO A 266 2.43 -21.17 -1.67
CA PRO A 266 1.27 -20.36 -1.32
C PRO A 266 1.28 -20.04 0.19
N ILE A 267 0.89 -18.81 0.53
CA ILE A 267 1.04 -18.26 1.88
C ILE A 267 0.05 -18.92 2.86
N ASN A 268 -1.15 -19.27 2.39
CA ASN A 268 -2.19 -19.93 3.19
C ASN A 268 -3.05 -20.89 2.34
N ALA A 269 -3.97 -21.61 3.00
CA ALA A 269 -4.86 -22.58 2.36
C ALA A 269 -5.79 -21.93 1.31
N VAL A 270 -6.22 -20.68 1.54
CA VAL A 270 -7.06 -19.93 0.59
C VAL A 270 -6.29 -19.62 -0.68
N SER A 271 -5.08 -19.05 -0.60
CA SER A 271 -4.20 -18.80 -1.74
C SER A 271 -3.89 -20.10 -2.51
N THR A 272 -3.67 -21.21 -1.80
CA THR A 272 -3.49 -22.54 -2.41
C THR A 272 -4.71 -22.97 -3.21
N THR A 273 -5.90 -22.84 -2.63
CA THR A 273 -7.16 -23.27 -3.23
C THR A 273 -7.51 -22.42 -4.44
N LEU A 274 -7.36 -21.09 -4.34
CA LEU A 274 -7.60 -20.16 -5.44
C LEU A 274 -6.60 -20.37 -6.58
N SER A 275 -5.33 -20.64 -6.27
CA SER A 275 -4.32 -21.00 -7.27
C SER A 275 -4.69 -22.29 -8.03
N LYS A 276 -5.21 -23.30 -7.34
CA LYS A 276 -5.72 -24.54 -7.97
C LYS A 276 -6.94 -24.25 -8.85
N LEU A 277 -7.84 -23.40 -8.40
CA LEU A 277 -9.04 -23.01 -9.15
C LEU A 277 -8.68 -22.25 -10.43
N GLN A 278 -7.80 -21.25 -10.35
CA GLN A 278 -7.33 -20.45 -11.49
C GLN A 278 -6.55 -21.29 -12.52
N SER A 279 -5.81 -22.30 -12.07
CA SER A 279 -5.06 -23.20 -12.95
C SER A 279 -5.91 -24.34 -13.53
N SER A 280 -7.16 -24.49 -13.09
CA SER A 280 -8.05 -25.54 -13.58
C SER A 280 -8.34 -25.40 -15.08
N LYS A 281 -8.44 -26.55 -15.77
CA LYS A 281 -8.76 -26.59 -17.21
C LYS A 281 -10.11 -25.94 -17.50
N PHE A 282 -11.08 -26.12 -16.60
CA PHE A 282 -12.42 -25.55 -16.72
C PHE A 282 -12.39 -24.02 -16.70
N PHE A 283 -11.73 -23.42 -15.70
CA PHE A 283 -11.61 -21.96 -15.61
C PHE A 283 -10.90 -21.37 -16.82
N ARG A 284 -9.81 -22.01 -17.29
CA ARG A 284 -9.11 -21.57 -18.51
C ARG A 284 -10.00 -21.62 -19.74
N LYS A 285 -10.75 -22.71 -19.93
CA LYS A 285 -11.67 -22.85 -21.07
C LYS A 285 -12.78 -21.80 -21.03
N PHE A 286 -13.39 -21.58 -19.86
CA PHE A 286 -14.37 -20.54 -19.65
C PHE A 286 -13.80 -19.15 -19.99
N ARG A 287 -12.59 -18.85 -19.52
CA ARG A 287 -11.91 -17.58 -19.80
C ARG A 287 -11.65 -17.36 -21.29
N GLU A 288 -11.19 -18.38 -22.03
CA GLU A 288 -10.97 -18.23 -23.47
C GLU A 288 -12.28 -18.04 -24.24
N VAL A 289 -13.37 -18.70 -23.83
CA VAL A 289 -14.71 -18.45 -24.38
C VAL A 289 -15.16 -17.01 -24.09
N ALA A 290 -15.00 -16.54 -22.86
CA ALA A 290 -15.37 -15.18 -22.49
C ALA A 290 -14.62 -14.12 -23.32
N LYS A 291 -13.31 -14.30 -23.56
CA LYS A 291 -12.54 -13.41 -24.45
C LYS A 291 -13.05 -13.41 -25.89
N ALA A 292 -13.52 -14.55 -26.39
CA ALA A 292 -14.05 -14.65 -27.75
C ALA A 292 -15.44 -13.96 -27.87
N CYS A 293 -16.23 -13.97 -26.78
CA CYS A 293 -17.55 -13.35 -26.75
C CYS A 293 -17.53 -11.84 -26.45
N PHE A 294 -16.48 -11.34 -25.78
CA PHE A 294 -16.33 -9.94 -25.39
C PHE A 294 -14.96 -9.43 -25.85
N PRO A 295 -14.84 -9.00 -27.14
CA PRO A 295 -13.59 -8.49 -27.70
C PRO A 295 -13.15 -7.14 -27.10
#